data_AF-A0A359FZ01-F1
#
_entry.id   AF-A0A359FZ01-F1
#
_cell.length_a   1.000
_cell.length_b   1.000
_cell.length_c   1.000
_cell.angle_alpha   90.00
_cell.angle_beta   90.00
_cell.angle_gamma   90.00
#
_symmetry.space_group_name_H-M   'P 1'
#
loop_
_entity.id
_entity.type
_entity.pdbx_description
1 polymer ?
#
loop_
_entity_poly.entity_id
_entity_poly.type
_entity_poly.pdbx_seq_one_letter_code
_entity_poly.pdbx_strand_id
1 'polypeptide(L)'
;ISTDIVPTQGTAIGAAIRLAMQSFSAQEDVNRAIIIITDGENHEDDAMGAAALAAENGIRVFTVGMGSSSGGPIPMGGSGSFLRDREGNVVITKLDE
;
A
#
# COMPACT_ATOMS: atom_id res chain seq x y z
N ILE A 1 -5.59 -16.51 -3.10
CA ILE A 1 -4.54 -15.90 -2.25
C ILE A 1 -5.29 -15.27 -1.08
N SER A 2 -5.13 -15.78 0.14
CA SER A 2 -5.86 -15.30 1.33
C SER A 2 -5.05 -14.18 1.97
N THR A 3 -5.72 -13.12 2.41
CA THR A 3 -5.11 -11.97 3.09
C THR A 3 -4.63 -12.30 4.52
N ASP A 4 -4.91 -13.51 5.02
CA ASP A 4 -4.51 -13.99 6.36
C ASP A 4 -2.99 -14.18 6.54
N ILE A 5 -2.20 -14.15 5.45
CA ILE A 5 -0.74 -14.35 5.50
C ILE A 5 -0.02 -13.10 6.02
N VAL A 6 -0.65 -11.92 5.98
CA VAL A 6 -0.07 -10.65 6.46
C VAL A 6 -0.95 -10.07 7.57
N PRO A 7 -0.72 -10.44 8.84
CA PRO A 7 -1.60 -10.09 9.95
C PRO A 7 -1.38 -8.67 10.51
N THR A 8 -0.44 -7.89 9.95
CA THR A 8 -0.19 -6.51 10.37
C THR A 8 -1.17 -5.56 9.72
N GLN A 9 -2.08 -5.01 10.52
CA GLN A 9 -2.97 -3.91 10.15
C GLN A 9 -2.16 -2.60 10.03
N GLY A 10 -2.25 -1.92 8.88
CA GLY A 10 -1.54 -0.67 8.56
C GLY A 10 -0.85 -0.72 7.19
N THR A 11 -0.54 0.44 6.59
CA THR A 11 0.08 0.53 5.26
C THR A 11 1.52 1.03 5.37
N ALA A 12 2.50 0.11 5.26
CA ALA A 12 3.93 0.43 5.35
C ALA A 12 4.57 0.58 3.96
N ILE A 13 4.20 1.64 3.22
CA ILE A 13 4.65 1.83 1.82
C ILE A 13 6.19 1.95 1.74
N GLY A 14 6.83 2.61 2.71
CA GLY A 14 8.28 2.79 2.74
C GLY A 14 9.02 1.47 2.90
N ALA A 15 8.56 0.61 3.81
CA ALA A 15 9.09 -0.74 3.97
C ALA A 15 8.90 -1.59 2.70
N ALA A 16 7.75 -1.46 2.03
CA ALA A 16 7.48 -2.17 0.78
C ALA A 16 8.44 -1.76 -0.35
N ILE A 17 8.72 -0.45 -0.50
CA ILE A 17 9.70 0.06 -1.47
C ILE A 17 11.10 -0.51 -1.17
N ARG A 18 11.54 -0.46 0.09
CA ARG A 18 12.85 -1.00 0.50
C ARG A 18 12.97 -2.50 0.22
N LEU A 19 11.92 -3.27 0.52
CA LEU A 19 11.87 -4.70 0.23
C LEU A 19 11.93 -4.96 -1.28
N ALA A 20 11.21 -4.18 -2.09
CA ALA A 20 11.22 -4.31 -3.54
C ALA A 20 12.62 -4.02 -4.12
N MET A 21 13.32 -3.00 -3.61
CA MET A 21 14.70 -2.70 -3.99
C MET A 21 15.64 -3.89 -3.74
N GLN A 22 15.52 -4.55 -2.59
CA GLN A 22 16.32 -5.73 -2.22
C GLN A 22 15.96 -6.99 -3.04
N SER A 23 14.78 -7.01 -3.66
CA SER A 23 14.26 -8.17 -4.38
C SER A 23 14.65 -8.20 -5.86
N PHE A 24 15.21 -7.11 -6.41
CA PHE A 24 15.71 -7.10 -7.78
C PHE A 24 16.95 -7.99 -7.91
N SER A 25 17.13 -8.60 -9.10
CA SER A 25 18.36 -9.31 -9.42
C SER A 25 19.55 -8.33 -9.49
N ALA A 26 20.75 -8.84 -9.19
CA ALA A 26 22.00 -8.10 -9.30
C ALA A 26 22.47 -7.87 -10.76
N GLN A 27 21.58 -8.07 -11.73
CA GLN A 27 21.91 -7.92 -13.14
C GLN A 27 22.10 -6.44 -13.46
N GLU A 28 23.21 -6.10 -14.12
CA GLU A 28 23.47 -4.74 -14.60
C GLU A 28 22.75 -4.49 -15.94
N ASP A 29 22.59 -3.23 -16.32
CA ASP A 29 21.93 -2.77 -17.57
C ASP A 29 20.45 -3.17 -17.77
N VAL A 30 19.74 -3.50 -16.69
CA VAL A 30 18.29 -3.71 -16.73
C VAL A 30 17.51 -2.52 -16.16
N ASN A 31 16.45 -2.12 -16.86
CA ASN A 31 15.52 -1.12 -16.37
C ASN A 31 14.68 -1.70 -15.22
N ARG A 32 14.65 -1.01 -14.09
CA ARG A 32 13.88 -1.42 -12.91
C ARG A 32 12.74 -0.44 -12.62
N ALA A 33 11.59 -0.99 -12.28
CA ALA A 33 10.42 -0.20 -11.90
C ALA A 33 9.66 -0.88 -10.75
N ILE A 34 9.12 -0.08 -9.83
CA ILE A 34 8.23 -0.50 -8.76
C ILE A 34 6.87 0.16 -9.05
N ILE A 35 5.79 -0.63 -9.02
CA ILE A 35 4.42 -0.13 -9.12
C ILE A 35 3.73 -0.41 -7.78
N ILE A 36 3.35 0.65 -7.10
CA ILE A 36 2.63 0.61 -5.82
C ILE A 36 1.14 0.73 -6.12
N ILE A 37 0.36 -0.22 -5.63
CA ILE A 37 -1.11 -0.20 -5.75
C ILE A 37 -1.64 -0.09 -4.33
N THR A 38 -2.24 1.04 -4.00
CA THR A 38 -2.67 1.37 -2.62
C THR A 38 -3.81 2.37 -2.65
N ASP A 39 -4.64 2.37 -1.61
CA ASP A 39 -5.63 3.42 -1.31
C ASP A 39 -5.01 4.62 -0.57
N GLY A 40 -3.69 4.66 -0.39
CA GLY A 40 -2.97 5.78 0.22
C GLY A 40 -3.21 5.94 1.72
N GLU A 41 -4.12 5.14 2.30
CA GLU A 41 -4.56 5.29 3.67
C GLU A 41 -3.49 4.80 4.66
N ASN A 42 -3.18 5.67 5.62
CA ASN A 42 -2.34 5.43 6.79
C ASN A 42 -0.89 5.02 6.47
N HIS A 43 -0.03 6.03 6.33
CA HIS A 43 1.40 5.86 6.06
C HIS A 43 2.23 6.05 7.34
N GLU A 44 2.57 4.96 8.03
CA GLU A 44 3.33 5.00 9.30
C GLU A 44 4.86 5.14 9.12
N ASP A 45 5.37 5.27 7.90
CA ASP A 45 6.82 5.16 7.57
C ASP A 45 7.30 6.34 6.68
N ASP A 46 8.53 6.31 6.16
CA ASP A 46 9.04 7.31 5.19
C ASP A 46 9.01 6.79 3.74
N ALA A 47 7.87 6.95 3.04
CA ALA A 47 7.71 6.50 1.65
C ALA A 47 8.41 7.43 0.69
N MET A 48 8.42 8.73 0.96
CA MET A 48 9.06 9.72 0.11
C MET A 48 10.57 9.53 0.11
N GLY A 49 11.19 9.32 1.28
CA GLY A 49 12.60 8.98 1.38
C GLY A 49 12.94 7.63 0.75
N ALA A 50 12.10 6.61 0.94
CA ALA A 50 12.31 5.32 0.27
C ALA A 50 12.21 5.42 -1.26
N ALA A 51 11.26 6.21 -1.79
CA ALA A 51 11.12 6.47 -3.22
C ALA A 51 12.29 7.28 -3.78
N ALA A 52 12.78 8.28 -3.03
CA ALA A 52 13.97 9.04 -3.41
C ALA A 52 15.20 8.14 -3.49
N LEU A 53 15.41 7.28 -2.49
CA LEU A 53 16.50 6.29 -2.49
C LEU A 53 16.38 5.31 -3.65
N ALA A 54 15.17 4.87 -4.00
CA ALA A 54 14.95 4.01 -5.17
C ALA A 54 15.35 4.74 -6.47
N ALA A 55 14.99 6.02 -6.61
CA ALA A 55 15.35 6.83 -7.77
C ALA A 55 16.87 7.01 -7.91
N GLU A 56 17.60 7.22 -6.80
CA GLU A 56 19.07 7.26 -6.78
C GLU A 56 19.70 5.95 -7.27
N ASN A 57 19.02 4.82 -7.10
CA ASN A 57 19.45 3.50 -7.57
C ASN A 57 18.98 3.17 -9.00
N GLY A 58 18.45 4.15 -9.72
CA GLY A 58 17.94 3.99 -11.09
C GLY A 58 16.63 3.20 -11.17
N ILE A 59 15.89 3.09 -10.06
CA ILE A 59 14.60 2.39 -9.99
C ILE A 59 13.49 3.43 -10.04
N ARG A 60 12.59 3.31 -11.02
CA ARG A 60 11.42 4.21 -11.12
C ARG A 60 10.28 3.71 -10.25
N VAL A 61 9.73 4.56 -9.40
CA VAL A 61 8.57 4.23 -8.56
C VAL A 61 7.33 4.90 -9.16
N PHE A 62 6.27 4.12 -9.36
CA PHE A 62 4.96 4.57 -9.82
C PHE A 62 3.91 4.20 -8.79
N THR A 63 2.87 5.00 -8.66
CA THR A 63 1.76 4.75 -7.74
C THR A 63 0.44 4.72 -8.50
N VAL A 64 -0.42 3.77 -8.14
CA VAL A 64 -1.80 3.65 -8.60
C VAL A 64 -2.68 3.71 -7.36
N GLY A 65 -3.34 4.85 -7.19
CA GLY A 65 -4.35 5.07 -6.15
C GLY A 65 -5.59 4.21 -6.41
N MET A 66 -6.04 3.47 -5.41
CA MET A 66 -7.23 2.62 -5.49
C MET A 66 -8.29 3.12 -4.52
N GLY A 67 -9.52 3.29 -4.98
CA GLY A 67 -10.64 3.75 -4.15
C GLY A 67 -11.27 5.02 -4.69
N SER A 68 -12.29 5.51 -3.98
CA SER A 68 -12.94 6.78 -4.29
C SER A 68 -12.58 7.83 -3.25
N SER A 69 -12.53 9.09 -3.66
CA SER A 69 -12.35 10.24 -2.76
C SER A 69 -13.50 10.39 -1.75
N SER A 70 -14.70 9.92 -2.10
CA SER A 70 -15.84 9.89 -1.18
C SER A 70 -15.71 8.82 -0.09
N GLY A 71 -14.89 7.80 -0.35
CA GLY A 71 -14.77 6.60 0.44
C GLY A 71 -15.96 5.67 0.38
N GLY A 72 -15.80 4.49 0.98
CA GLY A 72 -16.82 3.45 1.05
C GLY A 72 -16.66 2.56 2.28
N PRO A 73 -17.75 1.92 2.74
CA PRO A 73 -17.70 1.00 3.87
C PRO A 73 -17.06 -0.34 3.47
N ILE A 74 -16.25 -0.94 4.35
CA ILE A 74 -15.63 -2.25 4.09
C ILE A 74 -16.67 -3.35 4.30
N PRO A 75 -17.04 -4.15 3.27
CA PRO A 75 -17.98 -5.24 3.45
C PRO A 75 -17.32 -6.42 4.18
N MET A 76 -17.99 -6.93 5.20
CA MET A 76 -17.68 -8.20 5.84
C MET A 76 -18.52 -9.28 5.14
N GLY A 77 -17.86 -10.33 4.62
CA GLY A 77 -18.48 -11.30 3.72
C GLY A 77 -19.81 -11.92 4.20
N GLY A 78 -20.64 -12.33 3.22
CA GLY A 78 -21.75 -13.27 3.41
C GLY A 78 -23.06 -12.73 4.00
N SER A 79 -23.10 -11.53 4.58
CA SER A 79 -24.29 -11.06 5.35
C SER A 79 -24.72 -9.62 5.09
N GLY A 80 -24.03 -8.89 4.19
CA GLY A 80 -24.29 -7.46 3.98
C GLY A 80 -23.90 -6.57 5.18
N SER A 81 -23.10 -7.11 6.10
CA SER A 81 -22.56 -6.36 7.23
C SER A 81 -21.29 -5.61 6.82
N PHE A 82 -21.04 -4.47 7.46
CA PHE A 82 -19.84 -3.67 7.25
C PHE A 82 -18.90 -3.77 8.45
N LEU A 83 -17.60 -3.59 8.22
CA LEU A 83 -16.60 -3.52 9.27
C LEU A 83 -16.96 -2.39 10.25
N ARG A 84 -16.81 -2.66 11.55
CA ARG A 84 -17.05 -1.68 12.61
C ARG A 84 -15.81 -1.50 13.46
N ASP A 85 -15.60 -0.29 13.96
CA ASP A 85 -14.56 0.02 14.94
C ASP A 85 -14.94 -0.48 16.36
N ARG A 86 -14.09 -0.22 17.34
CA ARG A 86 -14.32 -0.60 18.75
C ARG A 86 -15.51 0.11 19.39
N GLU A 87 -15.95 1.22 18.81
CA GLU A 87 -17.09 2.02 19.26
C GLU A 87 -18.40 1.62 18.54
N GLY A 88 -18.31 0.70 17.57
CA GLY A 88 -19.43 0.19 16.81
C GLY A 88 -19.79 1.02 15.58
N ASN A 89 -19.01 2.04 15.22
CA ASN A 89 -19.25 2.82 14.01
C ASN A 89 -18.77 2.05 12.78
N VAL A 90 -19.44 2.25 11.63
CA VAL A 90 -19.00 1.65 10.36
C VAL A 90 -17.70 2.30 9.92
N VAL A 91 -16.67 1.49 9.64
CA VAL A 91 -15.40 1.94 9.08
C VAL A 91 -15.61 2.33 7.62
N ILE A 92 -15.26 3.57 7.29
CA ILE A 92 -15.25 4.10 5.93
C ILE A 92 -13.79 4.28 5.52
N THR A 93 -13.37 3.61 4.44
CA THR A 93 -12.05 3.80 3.82
C THR A 93 -12.17 4.85 2.74
N LYS A 94 -11.15 5.68 2.55
CA LYS A 94 -11.07 6.74 1.54
C LYS A 94 -9.72 6.67 0.84
N LEU A 95 -9.67 7.16 -0.39
CA LEU A 95 -8.39 7.45 -1.02
C LEU A 95 -7.84 8.74 -0.41
N ASP A 96 -6.69 8.67 0.27
CA ASP A 96 -5.91 9.85 0.67
C ASP A 96 -5.03 10.28 -0.52
N GLU A 97 -5.25 11.50 -1.03
CA GLU A 97 -4.45 12.14 -2.09
C GLU A 97 -3.30 12.99 -1.54
#